data_AF-A0A5E6MGY0-F1
#
_entry.id   AF-A0A5E6MGY0-F1
#
_cell.length_a   1.000
_cell.length_b   1.000
_cell.length_c   1.000
_cell.angle_alpha   90.00
_cell.angle_beta   90.00
_cell.angle_gamma   90.00
#
_symmetry.space_group_name_H-M   'P 1'
#
loop_
_entity.id
_entity.type
_entity.pdbx_description
1 polymer ?
#
loop_
_entity_poly.entity_id
_entity_poly.type
_entity_poly.pdbx_seq_one_letter_code
_entity_poly.pdbx_strand_id
1 'polypeptide(L)'
;MTKLADAFVTAGSTICADEANACDPLHAMFDTRRVNHQNEYRADDSTTNNLAESYFAGFRRMQYGQVHKFGNLYLDNYANEAAYREDTRRWANGDIFNDIGKKCAKTRTSRAWCGYWQGNKRLTERLAA
;
A
#
# COMPACT_ATOMS: atom_id res chain seq x y z
N MET A 1 5.85 14.40 0.33
CA MET A 1 4.41 14.09 0.23
C MET A 1 3.83 14.56 -1.10
N THR A 2 3.94 15.85 -1.43
CA THR A 2 3.35 16.48 -2.64
C THR A 2 3.75 15.82 -3.95
N LYS A 3 5.04 15.52 -4.18
CA LYS A 3 5.50 14.85 -5.42
C LYS A 3 4.81 13.52 -5.69
N LEU A 4 4.59 12.70 -4.65
CA LEU A 4 3.90 11.42 -4.79
C LEU A 4 2.40 11.61 -5.00
N ALA A 5 1.80 12.57 -4.29
CA ALA A 5 0.38 12.89 -4.46
C ALA A 5 0.10 13.38 -5.89
N ASP A 6 0.93 14.26 -6.43
CA ASP A 6 0.82 14.77 -7.80
C ASP A 6 0.95 13.66 -8.86
N ALA A 7 1.84 12.69 -8.63
CA ALA A 7 2.07 11.60 -9.57
C ALA A 7 0.98 10.52 -9.54
N PHE A 8 0.36 10.26 -8.39
CA PHE A 8 -0.47 9.06 -8.17
C PHE A 8 -1.91 9.33 -7.73
N VAL A 9 -2.26 10.55 -7.34
CA VAL A 9 -3.63 10.91 -6.94
C VAL A 9 -4.29 11.69 -8.07
N THR A 10 -5.48 11.24 -8.48
CA THR A 10 -6.26 11.94 -9.50
C THR A 10 -6.65 13.34 -9.02
N ALA A 11 -6.45 14.36 -9.86
CA ALA A 11 -6.85 15.73 -9.56
C ALA A 11 -8.34 15.82 -9.20
N GLY A 12 -8.66 16.62 -8.18
CA GLY A 12 -10.02 16.74 -7.64
C GLY A 12 -10.44 15.64 -6.66
N SER A 13 -9.56 14.67 -6.35
CA SER A 13 -9.82 13.71 -5.28
C SER A 13 -9.80 14.37 -3.91
N THR A 14 -10.64 13.86 -3.00
CA THR A 14 -10.55 14.19 -1.57
C THR A 14 -9.51 13.29 -0.90
N ILE A 15 -8.60 13.88 -0.11
CA ILE A 15 -7.60 13.14 0.68
C ILE A 15 -7.97 13.23 2.15
N CYS A 16 -8.14 12.09 2.82
CA CYS A 16 -8.29 12.02 4.27
C CYS A 16 -6.94 11.71 4.92
N ALA A 17 -6.53 12.51 5.90
CA ALA A 17 -5.28 12.35 6.64
C ALA A 17 -5.49 12.47 8.16
N ASP A 18 -4.51 12.03 8.94
CA ASP A 18 -4.44 12.32 10.39
C ASP A 18 -3.98 13.76 10.63
N GLU A 19 -3.76 14.15 11.89
CA GLU A 19 -3.30 15.49 12.24
C GLU A 19 -1.80 15.75 11.98
N ALA A 20 -1.07 14.85 11.32
CA ALA A 20 0.37 15.02 11.14
C ALA A 20 0.72 16.18 10.18
N ASN A 21 1.56 17.11 10.63
CA ASN A 21 1.98 18.30 9.85
C ASN A 21 2.57 17.98 8.46
N ALA A 22 3.07 16.76 8.25
CA ALA A 22 3.58 16.31 6.96
C ALA A 22 2.51 16.33 5.84
N CYS A 23 1.22 16.29 6.21
CA CYS A 23 0.08 16.31 5.31
C CYS A 23 -0.37 17.74 4.94
N ASP A 24 0.12 18.78 5.64
CA ASP A 24 -0.33 20.17 5.43
C ASP A 24 -0.17 20.67 4.00
N PRO A 25 0.93 20.36 3.28
CA PRO A 25 1.08 20.77 1.89
C PRO A 25 0.01 20.22 0.94
N LEU A 26 -0.73 19.16 1.32
CA LEU A 26 -1.78 18.59 0.47
C LEU A 26 -3.01 19.50 0.36
N HIS A 27 -3.29 20.34 1.36
CA HIS A 27 -4.38 21.31 1.32
C HIS A 27 -4.23 22.33 0.18
N ALA A 28 -3.00 22.54 -0.31
CA ALA A 28 -2.75 23.44 -1.44
C ALA A 28 -3.17 22.83 -2.79
N MET A 29 -3.29 21.50 -2.88
CA MET A 29 -3.47 20.78 -4.14
C MET A 29 -4.78 19.96 -4.20
N PHE A 30 -5.30 19.54 -3.05
CA PHE A 30 -6.44 18.63 -2.94
C PHE A 30 -7.41 19.09 -1.85
N ASP A 31 -8.68 18.72 -2.01
CA ASP A 31 -9.66 18.77 -0.90
C ASP A 31 -9.18 17.82 0.20
N THR A 32 -8.50 18.35 1.21
CA THR A 32 -7.86 17.55 2.26
C THR A 32 -8.65 17.67 3.55
N ARG A 33 -9.07 16.53 4.09
CA ARG A 33 -9.82 16.43 5.35
C ARG A 33 -8.95 15.78 6.41
N ARG A 34 -9.11 16.19 7.67
CA ARG A 34 -8.31 15.73 8.80
C ARG A 34 -9.20 15.05 9.83
N VAL A 35 -8.71 13.95 10.40
CA VAL A 35 -9.35 13.27 11.52
C VAL A 35 -8.43 13.30 12.73
N ASN A 36 -8.98 13.72 13.87
CA ASN A 36 -8.27 13.72 15.16
C ASN A 36 -8.60 12.43 15.91
N HIS A 37 -7.67 11.48 15.91
CA HIS A 37 -7.83 10.20 16.60
C HIS A 37 -7.71 10.24 18.13
N GLN A 38 -7.32 11.39 18.70
CA GLN A 38 -7.43 11.58 20.16
C GLN A 38 -8.88 11.80 20.59
N ASN A 39 -9.70 12.35 19.70
CA ASN A 39 -11.09 12.69 19.98
C ASN A 39 -12.06 11.66 19.38
N GLU A 40 -11.82 11.21 18.16
CA GLU A 40 -12.81 10.45 17.38
C GLU A 40 -12.17 9.33 16.54
N TYR A 41 -12.85 8.19 16.44
CA TYR A 41 -12.42 7.08 15.58
C TYR A 41 -12.67 7.36 14.07
N ARG A 42 -13.69 8.17 13.78
CA ARG A 42 -14.09 8.65 12.45
C ARG A 42 -14.92 9.92 12.68
N ALA A 43 -14.70 10.95 11.88
CA ALA A 43 -15.48 12.18 11.96
C ALA A 43 -16.95 11.97 11.54
N ASP A 44 -17.83 12.88 11.97
CA ASP A 44 -19.27 12.86 11.64
C ASP A 44 -19.53 12.93 10.13
N ASP A 45 -18.68 13.66 9.39
CA ASP A 45 -18.74 13.76 7.93
C ASP A 45 -18.15 12.53 7.21
N SER A 46 -17.89 11.45 7.96
CA SER A 46 -17.24 10.20 7.56
C SER A 46 -15.75 10.28 7.23
N THR A 47 -15.09 11.43 7.47
CA THR A 47 -13.64 11.55 7.30
C THR A 47 -12.91 10.55 8.20
N THR A 48 -12.02 9.77 7.58
CA THR A 48 -11.19 8.78 8.26
C THR A 48 -9.97 8.43 7.41
N ASN A 49 -8.86 8.11 8.07
CA ASN A 49 -7.66 7.54 7.46
C ASN A 49 -7.57 6.01 7.71
N ASN A 50 -8.60 5.36 8.27
CA ASN A 50 -8.51 4.00 8.85
C ASN A 50 -8.09 2.93 7.84
N LEU A 51 -8.27 3.18 6.53
CA LEU A 51 -7.76 2.30 5.47
C LEU A 51 -6.22 2.26 5.47
N ALA A 52 -5.57 3.42 5.60
CA ALA A 52 -4.12 3.50 5.70
C ALA A 52 -3.62 2.87 7.01
N GLU A 53 -4.28 3.13 8.13
CA GLU A 53 -3.92 2.53 9.42
C GLU A 53 -4.03 1.00 9.41
N SER A 54 -5.11 0.49 8.83
CA SER A 54 -5.36 -0.94 8.64
C SER A 54 -4.27 -1.58 7.78
N TYR A 55 -3.92 -0.96 6.65
CA TYR A 55 -2.81 -1.39 5.80
C TYR A 55 -1.50 -1.47 6.60
N PHE A 56 -1.11 -0.41 7.31
CA PHE A 56 0.14 -0.39 8.07
C PHE A 56 0.15 -1.41 9.22
N ALA A 57 -0.99 -1.61 9.90
CA ALA A 57 -1.12 -2.64 10.92
C ALA A 57 -0.95 -4.05 10.32
N GLY A 58 -1.61 -4.32 9.19
CA GLY A 58 -1.47 -5.58 8.45
C GLY A 58 -0.03 -5.84 7.99
N PHE A 59 0.61 -4.82 7.41
CA PHE A 59 1.98 -4.89 6.92
C PHE A 59 2.99 -5.18 8.06
N ARG A 60 2.84 -4.52 9.21
CA ARG A 60 3.66 -4.82 10.40
C ARG A 60 3.44 -6.26 10.91
N ARG A 61 2.21 -6.75 10.94
CA ARG A 61 1.95 -8.15 11.35
C ARG A 61 2.54 -9.16 10.37
N MET A 62 2.52 -8.86 9.07
CA MET A 62 3.19 -9.66 8.05
C MET A 62 4.70 -9.75 8.34
N GLN A 63 5.33 -8.61 8.63
CA GLN A 63 6.75 -8.53 8.98
C GLN A 63 7.09 -9.31 10.27
N TYR A 64 6.26 -9.22 11.30
CA TYR A 64 6.58 -9.83 12.60
C TYR A 64 6.43 -11.35 12.63
N GLY A 65 5.48 -11.93 11.89
CA GLY A 65 5.12 -13.33 12.13
C GLY A 65 4.73 -14.16 10.91
N GLN A 66 4.42 -13.55 9.75
CA GLN A 66 3.97 -14.32 8.59
C GLN A 66 5.11 -14.70 7.65
N VAL A 67 6.05 -13.79 7.44
CA VAL A 67 7.12 -13.95 6.45
C VAL A 67 8.46 -14.18 7.15
N HIS A 68 9.13 -15.28 6.79
CA HIS A 68 10.50 -15.54 7.24
C HIS A 68 11.51 -14.65 6.52
N LYS A 69 12.48 -14.08 7.26
CA LYS A 69 13.54 -13.20 6.72
C LYS A 69 12.97 -12.02 5.91
N PHE A 70 12.05 -11.29 6.53
CA PHE A 70 11.56 -10.03 5.98
C PHE A 70 12.72 -9.05 5.79
N GLY A 71 13.06 -8.75 4.54
CA GLY A 71 14.27 -8.02 4.19
C GLY A 71 13.99 -6.84 3.27
N ASN A 72 14.70 -5.74 3.50
CA ASN A 72 14.51 -4.48 2.80
C ASN A 72 14.72 -4.58 1.28
N LEU A 73 15.59 -5.50 0.84
CA LEU A 73 15.92 -5.77 -0.56
C LEU A 73 14.68 -6.01 -1.46
N TYR A 74 13.62 -6.55 -0.87
CA TYR A 74 12.36 -6.87 -1.52
C TYR A 74 11.16 -6.20 -0.82
N LEU A 75 11.39 -5.11 -0.09
CA LEU A 75 10.36 -4.41 0.68
C LEU A 75 9.18 -3.99 -0.20
N ASP A 76 9.46 -3.54 -1.43
CA ASP A 76 8.45 -3.20 -2.45
C ASP A 76 7.52 -4.38 -2.76
N ASN A 77 8.05 -5.60 -2.85
CA ASN A 77 7.23 -6.78 -3.13
C ASN A 77 6.32 -7.13 -1.94
N TYR A 78 6.84 -7.04 -0.72
CA TYR A 78 6.03 -7.28 0.48
C TYR A 78 4.96 -6.22 0.66
N ALA A 79 5.30 -4.94 0.43
CA ALA A 79 4.35 -3.83 0.48
C ALA A 79 3.23 -4.02 -0.55
N ASN A 80 3.58 -4.40 -1.79
CA ASN A 80 2.60 -4.69 -2.84
C ASN A 80 1.69 -5.88 -2.48
N GLU A 81 2.23 -6.95 -1.88
CA GLU A 81 1.42 -8.08 -1.41
C GLU A 81 0.45 -7.66 -0.31
N ALA A 82 0.93 -6.90 0.68
CA ALA A 82 0.08 -6.39 1.76
C ALA A 82 -1.02 -5.45 1.22
N ALA A 83 -0.70 -4.60 0.23
CA ALA A 83 -1.66 -3.68 -0.38
C ALA A 83 -2.76 -4.46 -1.09
N TYR A 84 -2.38 -5.45 -1.90
CA TYR A 84 -3.34 -6.32 -2.57
C TYR A 84 -4.26 -7.05 -1.59
N ARG A 85 -3.72 -7.58 -0.48
CA ARG A 85 -4.52 -8.25 0.55
C ARG A 85 -5.47 -7.29 1.24
N GLU A 86 -5.06 -6.07 1.51
CA GLU A 86 -5.91 -5.06 2.14
C GLU A 86 -7.05 -4.60 1.21
N ASP A 87 -6.74 -4.36 -0.07
CA ASP A 87 -7.72 -3.95 -1.08
C ASP A 87 -8.77 -5.04 -1.35
N THR A 88 -8.35 -6.30 -1.32
CA THR A 88 -9.23 -7.45 -1.58
C THR A 88 -9.79 -8.11 -0.33
N ARG A 89 -9.53 -7.57 0.88
CA ARG A 89 -9.90 -8.21 2.16
C ARG A 89 -11.39 -8.51 2.35
N ARG A 90 -12.25 -7.81 1.60
CA ARG A 90 -13.71 -7.96 1.65
C ARG A 90 -14.29 -8.76 0.48
N TRP A 91 -13.44 -9.21 -0.45
CA TRP A 91 -13.88 -10.01 -1.59
C TRP A 91 -14.14 -11.45 -1.15
N ALA A 92 -14.98 -12.16 -1.89
CA ALA A 92 -15.12 -13.59 -1.67
C ALA A 92 -13.83 -14.31 -2.09
N ASN A 93 -13.51 -15.44 -1.44
CA ASN A 93 -12.32 -16.22 -1.77
C ASN A 93 -12.28 -16.65 -3.25
N GLY A 94 -13.45 -16.94 -3.84
CA GLY A 94 -13.56 -17.27 -5.26
C GLY A 94 -13.17 -16.10 -6.19
N ASP A 95 -13.49 -14.86 -5.80
CA ASP A 95 -13.13 -13.67 -6.58
C ASP A 95 -11.62 -13.42 -6.53
N ILE A 96 -11.02 -13.55 -5.35
CA ILE A 96 -9.57 -13.44 -5.15
C ILE A 96 -8.85 -14.51 -5.98
N PHE A 97 -9.30 -15.77 -5.90
CA PHE A 97 -8.73 -16.86 -6.68
C PHE A 97 -8.77 -16.58 -8.18
N ASN A 98 -9.94 -16.16 -8.69
CA ASN A 98 -10.13 -15.86 -10.09
C ASN A 98 -9.28 -14.66 -10.55
N ASP A 99 -9.15 -13.62 -9.72
CA ASP A 99 -8.35 -12.44 -10.03
C ASP A 99 -6.85 -12.77 -10.09
N ILE A 100 -6.31 -13.47 -9.08
CA ILE A 100 -4.91 -13.92 -9.08
C ILE A 100 -4.67 -14.83 -10.29
N GLY A 101 -5.54 -15.81 -10.54
CA GLY A 101 -5.42 -16.72 -11.67
C GLY A 101 -5.36 -15.99 -13.03
N LYS A 102 -6.26 -15.03 -13.24
CA LYS A 102 -6.27 -14.18 -14.45
C LYS A 102 -4.99 -13.35 -14.58
N LYS A 103 -4.49 -12.77 -13.49
CA LYS A 103 -3.25 -11.99 -13.48
C LYS A 103 -2.04 -12.87 -13.79
N CYS A 104 -1.93 -14.05 -13.17
CA CYS A 104 -0.88 -15.02 -13.46
C CYS A 104 -0.85 -15.43 -14.93
N ALA A 105 -2.01 -15.73 -15.53
CA ALA A 105 -2.10 -16.13 -16.93
C ALA A 105 -1.69 -15.03 -17.94
N LYS A 106 -1.80 -13.76 -17.56
CA LYS A 106 -1.46 -12.60 -18.41
C LYS A 106 -0.07 -12.02 -18.14
N THR A 107 0.52 -12.34 -16.99
CA THR A 107 1.78 -11.74 -16.55
C THR A 107 2.94 -12.33 -17.34
N ARG A 108 3.77 -11.46 -17.92
CA ARG A 108 5.01 -11.86 -18.61
C ARG A 108 6.03 -12.37 -17.60
N THR A 109 7.00 -13.15 -18.07
CA THR A 109 8.13 -13.63 -17.25
C THR A 109 8.79 -12.48 -16.48
N SER A 110 8.85 -12.59 -15.16
CA SER A 110 9.45 -11.57 -14.30
C SER A 110 10.97 -11.54 -14.46
N ARG A 111 11.53 -10.38 -14.81
CA ARG A 111 12.99 -10.17 -14.83
C ARG A 111 13.63 -10.21 -13.45
N ALA A 112 12.85 -9.94 -12.40
CA ALA A 112 13.35 -9.93 -11.02
C ALA A 112 13.39 -11.34 -10.39
N TRP A 113 12.55 -12.27 -10.89
CA TRP A 113 12.40 -13.61 -10.30
C TRP A 113 12.90 -14.74 -11.21
N CYS A 114 12.92 -14.53 -12.52
CA CYS A 114 13.45 -15.51 -13.45
C CYS A 114 14.94 -15.76 -13.16
N GLY A 115 15.34 -17.02 -12.97
CA GLY A 115 16.71 -17.38 -12.63
C GLY A 115 17.12 -17.08 -11.18
N TYR A 116 16.19 -16.75 -10.28
CA TYR A 116 16.51 -16.46 -8.87
C TYR A 116 17.30 -17.59 -8.20
N TRP A 117 16.90 -18.84 -8.44
CA TRP A 117 17.58 -20.03 -7.95
C TRP A 117 18.97 -20.26 -8.57
N GLN A 118 19.24 -19.64 -9.73
CA GLN A 118 20.54 -19.65 -10.41
C GLN A 118 21.43 -18.47 -10.01
N GLY A 119 21.00 -17.65 -9.06
CA GLY A 119 21.77 -16.50 -8.55
C GLY A 119 21.32 -15.14 -9.06
N ASN A 120 20.28 -15.05 -9.90
CA ASN A 120 19.67 -13.76 -10.27
C ASN A 120 18.88 -13.17 -9.10
N LYS A 121 19.60 -12.58 -8.14
CA LYS A 121 19.05 -11.95 -6.95
C LYS A 121 19.36 -10.46 -6.99
N ARG A 122 18.46 -9.63 -6.46
CA ARG A 122 18.73 -8.21 -6.29
C ARG A 122 19.97 -8.02 -5.41
N LEU A 123 20.81 -7.06 -5.77
CA LEU A 123 22.00 -6.69 -4.99
C LEU A 123 21.75 -5.44 -4.16
N THR A 124 20.80 -4.61 -4.57
CA THR A 124 20.45 -3.34 -3.93
C THR A 124 18.94 -3.20 -3.80
N GLU A 125 18.53 -2.45 -2.78
CA GLU A 125 17.13 -2.12 -2.55
C GLU A 125 16.56 -1.30 -3.71
N ARG A 126 15.29 -1.56 -4.05
CA ARG A 126 14.58 -0.72 -5.00
C ARG A 126 13.91 0.41 -4.23
N LEU A 127 14.47 1.61 -4.33
CA LEU A 127 13.81 2.81 -3.86
C LEU A 127 12.70 3.18 -4.86
N ALA A 128 11.50 3.46 -4.36
CA ALA A 128 10.45 4.05 -5.18
C ALA A 128 10.88 5.48 -5.58
N ALA A 129 10.84 5.79 -6.88
CA ALA A 129 11.24 7.09 -7.45
C ALA A 129 10.04 8.05 -7.59
#